data_AF-A0A4P7BXJ0-F1
#
_entry.id   AF-A0A4P7BXJ0-F1
#
_cell.length_a   1.000
_cell.length_b   1.000
_cell.length_c   1.000
_cell.angle_alpha   90.00
_cell.angle_beta   90.00
_cell.angle_gamma   90.00
#
_symmetry.space_group_name_H-M   'P 1'
#
loop_
_entity.id
_entity.type
_entity.pdbx_description
1 polymer ?
#
loop_
_entity_poly.entity_id
_entity_poly.type
_entity_poly.pdbx_seq_one_letter_code
_entity_poly.pdbx_strand_id
1 'polypeptide(L)'
;MPNSISNEIPLKKSTSPQVAFYGLEATVCYLMTRFMTHPCSQTARAIVHHLQLLTEHPEVQDEAESDKVYGKLLEEWQVITLSLDLSPLYPEEGFCGRKIPQSWRQKTPQESTASIEQGG
;
A
#
# COMPACT_ATOMS: atom_id res chain seq x y z
N MET A 1 51.22 32.34 -8.75
CA MET A 1 50.33 31.21 -9.12
C MET A 1 49.04 31.39 -8.33
N PRO A 2 47.85 31.49 -8.96
CA PRO A 2 46.60 31.67 -8.22
C PRO A 2 46.14 30.34 -7.63
N ASN A 3 45.75 30.39 -6.36
CA ASN A 3 45.27 29.23 -5.60
C ASN A 3 43.88 28.80 -6.09
N SER A 4 43.75 27.48 -6.24
CA SER A 4 42.53 26.77 -6.60
C SER A 4 41.46 26.98 -5.53
N ILE A 5 40.37 27.65 -5.90
CA ILE A 5 39.18 27.79 -5.05
C ILE A 5 38.29 26.58 -5.36
N SER A 6 38.37 25.54 -4.53
CA SER A 6 37.39 24.46 -4.53
C SER A 6 36.05 25.02 -4.05
N ASN A 7 35.20 25.43 -4.99
CA ASN A 7 33.79 25.67 -4.75
C ASN A 7 33.08 24.31 -4.64
N GLU A 8 33.19 23.68 -3.48
CA GLU A 8 32.34 22.54 -3.13
C GLU A 8 30.94 23.09 -2.84
N ILE A 9 30.09 23.10 -3.86
CA ILE A 9 28.68 23.44 -3.74
C ILE A 9 28.05 22.39 -2.81
N PRO A 10 27.50 22.75 -1.63
CA PRO A 10 26.75 21.80 -0.83
C PRO A 10 25.45 21.53 -1.59
N LEU A 11 25.39 20.40 -2.29
CA LEU A 11 24.17 19.88 -2.89
C LEU A 11 23.24 19.44 -1.75
N LYS A 12 22.65 20.41 -1.06
CA LYS A 12 21.51 20.18 -0.17
C LYS A 12 20.36 19.78 -1.07
N LYS A 13 20.20 18.46 -1.27
CA LYS A 13 19.01 17.88 -1.90
C LYS A 13 17.84 18.14 -0.94
N SER A 14 17.29 19.35 -0.98
CA SER A 14 16.04 19.70 -0.31
C SER A 14 14.91 19.07 -1.12
N THR A 15 14.77 17.75 -0.99
CA THR A 15 13.57 17.06 -1.48
C THR A 15 12.38 17.73 -0.79
N SER A 16 11.51 18.36 -1.57
CA SER A 16 10.31 18.99 -1.05
C SER A 16 9.51 17.96 -0.21
N PRO A 17 8.98 18.32 0.96
CA PRO A 17 8.19 17.42 1.80
C PRO A 17 7.02 16.78 1.03
N GLN A 18 6.41 17.52 0.10
CA GLN A 18 5.36 16.99 -0.78
C GLN A 18 5.88 15.90 -1.72
N VAL A 19 7.09 16.04 -2.28
CA VAL A 19 7.69 15.01 -3.14
C VAL A 19 7.99 13.74 -2.34
N ALA A 20 8.34 13.87 -1.07
CA ALA A 20 8.50 12.73 -0.18
C ALA A 20 7.16 12.05 0.14
N PHE A 21 6.11 12.83 0.40
CA PHE A 21 4.75 12.33 0.62
C PHE A 21 4.20 11.54 -0.57
N TYR A 22 4.14 12.16 -1.76
CA TYR A 22 3.65 11.49 -2.96
C TYR A 22 4.52 10.27 -3.34
N GLY A 23 5.82 10.30 -3.02
CA GLY A 23 6.70 9.15 -3.17
C GLY A 23 6.31 7.97 -2.26
N LEU A 24 5.90 8.25 -1.02
CA LEU A 24 5.39 7.24 -0.09
C LEU A 24 4.04 6.69 -0.55
N GLU A 25 3.09 7.53 -0.94
CA GLU A 25 1.79 7.10 -1.47
C GLU A 25 1.95 6.19 -2.70
N ALA A 26 2.80 6.59 -3.65
CA ALA A 26 3.08 5.81 -4.86
C ALA A 26 3.70 4.45 -4.51
N THR A 27 4.59 4.42 -3.51
CA THR A 27 5.21 3.17 -3.03
C THR A 27 4.18 2.23 -2.41
N VAL A 28 3.29 2.75 -1.56
CA VAL A 28 2.18 1.99 -0.98
C VAL A 28 1.28 1.42 -2.09
N CYS A 29 0.86 2.25 -3.04
CA CYS A 29 0.04 1.82 -4.18
C CYS A 29 0.70 0.70 -4.99
N TYR A 30 2.00 0.85 -5.29
CA TYR A 30 2.78 -0.17 -5.99
C TYR A 30 2.81 -1.50 -5.21
N LEU A 31 3.09 -1.46 -3.90
CA LEU A 31 3.16 -2.65 -3.07
C LEU A 31 1.79 -3.36 -2.96
N MET A 32 0.71 -2.61 -2.78
CA MET A 32 -0.66 -3.14 -2.76
C MET A 32 -1.00 -3.81 -4.08
N THR A 33 -0.68 -3.18 -5.22
CA THR A 33 -0.86 -3.75 -6.56
C THR A 33 -0.06 -5.04 -6.74
N ARG A 34 1.21 -5.03 -6.33
CA ARG A 34 2.07 -6.21 -6.36
C ARG A 34 1.48 -7.34 -5.52
N PHE A 35 0.99 -7.04 -4.32
CA PHE A 35 0.36 -8.03 -3.45
C PHE A 35 -0.88 -8.66 -4.09
N MET A 36 -1.70 -7.90 -4.83
CA MET A 36 -2.85 -8.46 -5.55
C MET A 36 -2.45 -9.51 -6.60
N THR A 37 -1.27 -9.34 -7.23
CA THR A 37 -0.76 -10.30 -8.22
C THR A 37 -0.01 -11.47 -7.60
N HIS A 38 0.72 -11.24 -6.51
CA HIS A 38 1.58 -12.22 -5.84
C HIS A 38 1.49 -12.03 -4.31
N PRO A 39 0.46 -12.58 -3.65
CA PRO A 39 0.28 -12.40 -2.22
C PRO A 39 1.41 -13.08 -1.43
N CYS A 40 2.15 -12.32 -0.63
CA CYS A 40 3.14 -12.89 0.29
C CYS A 40 3.28 -12.06 1.58
N SER A 41 3.63 -12.72 2.68
CA SER A 41 3.74 -12.10 4.01
C SER A 41 4.77 -10.97 4.06
N GLN A 42 5.84 -11.08 3.28
CA GLN A 42 6.86 -10.03 3.22
C GLN A 42 6.35 -8.76 2.53
N THR A 43 5.56 -8.88 1.46
CA THR A 43 4.95 -7.71 0.81
C THR A 43 3.89 -7.09 1.72
N ALA A 44 3.06 -7.88 2.41
CA ALA A 44 2.09 -7.38 3.37
C ALA A 44 2.76 -6.57 4.51
N ARG A 45 3.83 -7.10 5.10
CA ARG A 45 4.65 -6.38 6.10
C ARG A 45 5.24 -5.09 5.56
N ALA A 46 5.72 -5.09 4.32
CA ALA A 46 6.22 -3.89 3.68
C ALA A 46 5.12 -2.83 3.52
N ILE A 47 3.89 -3.23 3.15
CA ILE A 47 2.76 -2.30 3.04
C ILE A 47 2.42 -1.67 4.39
N VAL A 48 2.31 -2.48 5.45
CA VAL A 48 2.07 -1.98 6.83
C VAL A 48 3.13 -0.95 7.21
N HIS A 49 4.41 -1.26 6.97
CA HIS A 49 5.50 -0.35 7.31
C HIS A 49 5.40 1.00 6.58
N HIS A 50 5.12 0.99 5.28
CA HIS A 50 4.99 2.24 4.51
C HIS A 50 3.72 3.01 4.85
N LEU A 51 2.63 2.32 5.23
CA LEU A 51 1.42 2.98 5.73
C LEU A 51 1.66 3.67 7.08
N GLN A 52 2.44 3.07 7.99
CA GLN A 52 2.84 3.73 9.24
C GLN A 52 3.59 5.03 8.98
N LEU A 53 4.57 5.00 8.07
CA LEU A 53 5.30 6.20 7.66
C LEU A 53 4.37 7.26 7.05
N LEU A 54 3.35 6.83 6.31
CA LEU A 54 2.38 7.73 5.70
C LEU A 54 1.46 8.37 6.74
N THR A 55 0.96 7.59 7.71
CA THR A 55 0.12 8.10 8.81
C THR A 55 0.86 9.06 9.73
N GLU A 56 2.17 8.89 9.89
CA GLU A 56 3.02 9.78 10.68
C GLU A 56 3.44 11.06 9.92
N HIS A 57 3.12 11.15 8.62
CA HIS A 57 3.52 12.29 7.80
C HIS A 57 2.67 13.54 8.13
N PRO A 58 3.28 14.74 8.25
CA PRO A 58 2.55 15.96 8.61
C PRO A 58 1.41 16.30 7.64
N GLU A 59 1.60 16.02 6.35
CA GLU A 59 0.57 16.25 5.31
C GLU A 59 -0.69 15.41 5.52
N VAL A 60 -0.59 14.26 6.19
CA VAL A 60 -1.73 13.41 6.57
C VAL A 60 -2.34 13.90 7.88
N GLN A 61 -1.51 14.26 8.86
CA GLN A 61 -1.98 14.77 10.15
C GLN A 61 -2.72 16.12 10.03
N ASP A 62 -2.35 16.95 9.05
CA ASP A 62 -2.99 18.23 8.79
C ASP A 62 -4.38 18.08 8.12
N GLU A 63 -4.67 16.92 7.51
CA GLU A 63 -5.93 16.64 6.82
C GLU A 63 -6.70 15.46 7.45
N ALA A 64 -7.73 15.79 8.23
CA ALA A 64 -8.51 14.80 9.00
C ALA A 64 -9.12 13.66 8.16
N GLU A 65 -9.45 13.91 6.89
CA GLU A 65 -9.95 12.84 6.00
C GLU A 65 -8.83 11.88 5.61
N SER A 66 -7.65 12.39 5.28
CA SER A 66 -6.46 11.60 4.93
C SER A 66 -5.99 10.75 6.11
N ASP A 67 -5.95 11.32 7.33
CA ASP A 67 -5.62 10.57 8.55
C ASP A 67 -6.57 9.38 8.78
N LYS A 68 -7.88 9.62 8.62
CA LYS A 68 -8.89 8.56 8.77
C LYS A 68 -8.77 7.48 7.69
N VAL A 69 -8.52 7.86 6.44
CA VAL A 69 -8.36 6.92 5.33
C VAL A 69 -7.12 6.06 5.54
N TYR A 70 -5.96 6.67 5.82
CA TYR A 70 -4.72 5.93 6.00
C TYR A 70 -4.68 5.13 7.29
N GLY A 71 -5.28 5.64 8.37
CA GLY A 71 -5.44 4.91 9.62
C GLY A 71 -6.27 3.63 9.44
N LYS A 72 -7.43 3.74 8.78
CA LYS A 72 -8.26 2.56 8.48
C LYS A 72 -7.54 1.55 7.58
N LEU A 73 -6.82 2.05 6.57
CA LEU A 73 -6.06 1.20 5.66
C LEU A 73 -4.95 0.43 6.39
N LEU A 74 -4.27 1.09 7.34
CA LEU A 74 -3.26 0.48 8.19
C LEU A 74 -3.85 -0.63 9.07
N GLU A 75 -4.99 -0.40 9.72
CA GLU A 75 -5.68 -1.42 10.52
C GLU A 75 -6.02 -2.66 9.69
N GLU A 76 -6.58 -2.48 8.50
CA GLU A 76 -6.93 -3.59 7.60
C GLU A 76 -5.69 -4.41 7.20
N TRP A 77 -4.57 -3.75 6.87
CA TRP A 77 -3.34 -4.43 6.49
C TRP A 77 -2.63 -5.13 7.65
N GLN A 78 -2.75 -4.62 8.87
CA GLN A 78 -2.24 -5.32 10.06
C GLN A 78 -2.97 -6.66 10.24
N VAL A 79 -4.30 -6.68 10.09
CA VAL A 79 -5.09 -7.92 10.16
C VAL A 79 -4.70 -8.90 9.05
N ILE A 80 -4.53 -8.42 7.81
CA ILE A 80 -4.07 -9.26 6.69
C ILE A 80 -2.70 -9.87 7.00
N THR A 81 -1.77 -9.07 7.50
CA THR A 81 -0.41 -9.52 7.81
C THR A 81 -0.41 -10.60 8.89
N LEU A 82 -1.14 -10.39 9.98
CA LEU A 82 -1.30 -11.40 11.05
C LEU A 82 -1.90 -12.69 10.51
N SER A 83 -2.88 -12.60 9.60
CA SER A 83 -3.52 -13.77 8.98
C SER A 83 -2.56 -14.57 8.09
N LEU A 84 -1.58 -13.91 7.48
CA LEU A 84 -0.55 -14.57 6.68
C LEU A 84 0.53 -15.22 7.55
N ASP A 85 0.93 -14.57 8.64
CA ASP A 85 1.96 -15.05 9.56
C ASP A 85 1.46 -16.21 10.44
N LEU A 86 0.16 -16.24 10.77
CA LEU A 86 -0.51 -17.33 11.49
C LEU A 86 -0.78 -18.57 10.63
N SER A 87 -0.23 -18.62 9.42
CA SER A 87 -0.22 -19.83 8.61
C SER A 87 1.08 -20.65 8.67
N PRO A 88 1.65 -21.03 9.84
CA PRO A 88 2.77 -21.94 9.89
C PRO A 88 2.32 -23.34 10.30
N LEU A 89 1.70 -24.12 9.41
CA LEU A 89 1.66 -25.58 9.52
C LEU A 89 1.53 -26.18 8.12
N TYR A 90 2.61 -26.16 7.34
CA TYR A 90 3.07 -27.20 6.40
C TYR A 90 4.20 -26.60 5.53
N PRO A 91 5.36 -27.27 5.40
CA PRO A 91 6.32 -26.90 4.39
C PRO A 91 5.85 -27.42 3.03
N GLU A 92 6.46 -26.87 1.98
CA GLU A 92 6.39 -27.27 0.57
C GLU A 92 5.38 -26.53 -0.30
N GLU A 93 5.97 -25.64 -1.10
CA GLU A 93 5.64 -25.39 -2.51
C GLU A 93 4.28 -24.75 -2.82
N GLY A 94 4.33 -23.44 -3.09
CA GLY A 94 3.35 -22.79 -3.98
C GLY A 94 2.03 -22.35 -3.33
N PHE A 95 2.06 -21.64 -2.20
CA PHE A 95 0.84 -21.10 -1.60
C PHE A 95 0.42 -19.73 -2.18
N CYS A 96 0.12 -19.70 -3.49
CA CYS A 96 -0.54 -18.57 -4.19
C CYS A 96 -2.08 -18.67 -4.13
N GLY A 97 -2.66 -19.13 -3.02
CA GLY A 97 -4.04 -19.63 -3.01
C GLY A 97 -5.04 -18.99 -2.03
N ARG A 98 -4.64 -18.07 -1.13
CA ARG A 98 -5.61 -17.49 -0.20
C ARG A 98 -6.33 -16.29 -0.82
N LYS A 99 -7.67 -16.40 -0.83
CA LYS A 99 -8.61 -15.39 -1.32
C LYS A 99 -8.39 -14.09 -0.54
N ILE A 100 -8.05 -13.04 -1.28
CA ILE A 100 -8.06 -11.64 -0.84
C ILE A 100 -9.37 -11.39 -0.07
N PRO A 101 -9.37 -10.60 1.03
CA PRO A 101 -10.59 -10.18 1.71
C PRO A 101 -11.65 -9.70 0.71
N GLN A 102 -12.90 -10.16 0.86
CA GLN A 102 -14.00 -9.83 -0.06
C GLN A 102 -14.16 -8.31 -0.27
N SER A 103 -13.86 -7.51 0.75
CA SER A 103 -13.88 -6.04 0.69
C SER A 103 -12.94 -5.43 -0.35
N TRP A 104 -11.95 -6.19 -0.82
CA TRP A 104 -10.89 -5.74 -1.72
C TRP A 104 -10.98 -6.38 -3.10
N ARG A 105 -11.93 -7.30 -3.33
CA ARG A 105 -12.30 -7.64 -4.70
C ARG A 105 -13.02 -6.44 -5.29
N GLN A 106 -12.44 -5.85 -6.32
CA GLN A 106 -13.15 -4.87 -7.15
C GLN A 106 -14.51 -5.45 -7.54
N LYS A 107 -15.59 -4.75 -7.19
CA LYS A 107 -16.89 -4.98 -7.83
C LYS A 107 -16.71 -4.62 -9.29
N THR A 108 -16.58 -5.62 -10.15
CA THR A 108 -16.77 -5.43 -11.58
C THR A 108 -18.13 -4.78 -11.79
N PRO A 109 -18.24 -3.67 -12.54
CA PRO A 109 -19.54 -3.14 -12.95
C PRO A 109 -20.15 -4.06 -14.02
N GLN A 110 -20.59 -5.26 -13.63
CA GLN A 110 -21.29 -6.17 -14.54
C GLN A 110 -22.07 -7.22 -13.74
N GLU A 111 -23.07 -6.78 -12.98
CA GLU A 111 -24.17 -7.67 -12.59
C GLU A 111 -25.46 -6.85 -12.38
N SER A 112 -25.85 -6.08 -13.40
CA SER A 112 -27.26 -5.71 -13.57
C SER A 112 -27.94 -6.85 -14.31
N THR A 113 -28.44 -7.81 -13.54
CA THR A 113 -29.68 -8.56 -13.80
C THR A 113 -29.93 -9.00 -15.25
N ALA A 114 -29.40 -10.16 -15.61
CA ALA A 114 -30.13 -11.08 -16.48
C ALA A 114 -31.09 -11.89 -15.61
N SER A 115 -32.28 -12.23 -16.16
CA SER A 115 -33.40 -13.01 -15.58
C SER A 115 -34.51 -12.12 -14.99
N ILE A 116 -35.81 -12.21 -15.29
CA ILE A 116 -36.75 -13.23 -15.82
C ILE A 116 -38.07 -12.42 -16.09
N GLU A 117 -38.94 -12.63 -17.09
CA GLU A 117 -39.87 -13.76 -17.23
C GLU A 117 -40.63 -13.71 -18.58
N GLN A 118 -40.76 -14.87 -19.23
CA GLN A 118 -41.84 -15.18 -20.17
C GLN A 118 -43.09 -15.60 -19.39
N GLY A 119 -44.29 -15.22 -19.84
CA GLY A 119 -45.51 -15.99 -19.58
C GLY A 119 -46.70 -15.17 -19.06
N GLY A 120 -47.70 -14.98 -19.92
CA GLY A 120 -48.99 -14.39 -19.63
C GLY A 120 -49.75 -14.09 -20.91
#